data_AF-A0A0F2T5L4-F1
#
_entry.id   AF-A0A0F2T5L4-F1
#
_cell.length_a   1.000
_cell.length_b   1.000
_cell.length_c   1.000
_cell.angle_alpha   90.00
_cell.angle_beta   90.00
_cell.angle_gamma   90.00
#
_symmetry.space_group_name_H-M   'P 1'
#
loop_
_entity.id
_entity.type
_entity.pdbx_description
1 polymer ?
#
loop_
_entity_poly.entity_id
_entity_poly.type
_entity_poly.pdbx_seq_one_letter_code
_entity_poly.pdbx_strand_id
1 'polypeptide(L)'
;RVFLPFEWTGVELFAAGGTELRVRVDLDASGTIARIWVADPAGGPVAYVDGLQIREASAEQVRAGATVDHLYRVSYQETRVLEERSRADLWILGEGTGAGAALLAGLPTARLVDGVAALIGRLAAEAHPSAVAVDLTGSAGPVHEALSTGLALTQQLVAEPALESVELVFVTRGAVAGDPVQAALWGLLRTARTEYP
;
A
#
# COMPACT_ATOMS: atom_id res chain seq x y z
N ARG A 1 -11.82 -32.32 -26.41
CA ARG A 1 -11.55 -30.86 -26.58
C ARG A 1 -11.99 -30.20 -25.28
N VAL A 2 -11.13 -29.38 -24.67
CA VAL A 2 -11.43 -28.70 -23.40
C VAL A 2 -11.40 -27.21 -23.68
N PHE A 3 -12.44 -26.48 -23.27
CA PHE A 3 -12.48 -25.04 -23.35
C PHE A 3 -11.90 -24.46 -22.05
N LEU A 4 -10.89 -23.62 -22.18
CA LEU A 4 -10.16 -23.05 -21.06
C LEU A 4 -10.25 -21.52 -21.08
N PRO A 5 -10.38 -20.88 -19.91
CA PRO A 5 -10.21 -19.45 -19.81
C PRO A 5 -8.77 -19.08 -20.20
N PHE A 6 -8.63 -18.07 -21.08
CA PHE A 6 -7.33 -17.62 -21.59
C PHE A 6 -7.00 -16.21 -21.13
N GLU A 7 -7.95 -15.28 -21.24
CA GLU A 7 -7.77 -13.87 -20.89
C GLU A 7 -9.00 -13.34 -20.16
N TRP A 8 -8.77 -12.49 -19.17
CA TRP A 8 -9.80 -11.79 -18.41
C TRP A 8 -9.59 -10.29 -18.55
N THR A 9 -10.63 -9.55 -18.91
CA THR A 9 -10.59 -8.11 -19.15
C THR A 9 -11.71 -7.44 -18.35
N GLY A 10 -11.41 -6.29 -17.73
CA GLY A 10 -12.41 -5.52 -16.98
C GLY A 10 -13.02 -6.29 -15.81
N VAL A 11 -12.17 -6.93 -14.99
CA VAL A 11 -12.61 -7.64 -13.78
C VAL A 11 -12.74 -6.66 -12.62
N GLU A 12 -13.94 -6.55 -12.07
CA GLU A 12 -14.25 -5.72 -10.92
C GLU A 12 -14.90 -6.57 -9.82
N LEU A 13 -14.48 -6.35 -8.56
CA LEU A 13 -15.05 -6.99 -7.37
C LEU A 13 -15.64 -5.90 -6.47
N PHE A 14 -16.92 -6.00 -6.18
CA PHE A 14 -17.67 -5.04 -5.37
C PHE A 14 -17.87 -5.50 -3.93
N ALA A 15 -17.93 -6.82 -3.70
CA ALA A 15 -18.11 -7.42 -2.38
C ALA A 15 -17.42 -8.80 -2.29
N ALA A 16 -17.05 -9.23 -1.08
CA ALA A 16 -16.46 -10.54 -0.81
C ALA A 16 -17.14 -11.21 0.39
N GLY A 17 -17.04 -12.55 0.48
CA GLY A 17 -17.50 -13.31 1.65
C GLY A 17 -18.91 -13.90 1.57
N GLY A 18 -19.58 -13.80 0.42
CA GLY A 18 -20.84 -14.51 0.19
C GLY A 18 -20.62 -16.01 0.01
N THR A 19 -21.48 -16.84 0.62
CA THR A 19 -21.45 -18.31 0.44
C THR A 19 -22.28 -18.79 -0.74
N GLU A 20 -23.11 -17.92 -1.32
CA GLU A 20 -23.98 -18.22 -2.46
C GLU A 20 -23.98 -17.04 -3.43
N LEU A 21 -23.97 -17.33 -4.74
CA LEU A 21 -23.88 -16.33 -5.80
C LEU A 21 -24.85 -16.67 -6.95
N ARG A 22 -25.41 -15.64 -7.57
CA ARG A 22 -26.17 -15.71 -8.82
C ARG A 22 -25.30 -15.18 -9.95
N VAL A 23 -25.11 -16.00 -10.98
CA VAL A 23 -24.22 -15.69 -12.10
C VAL A 23 -25.02 -15.60 -13.39
N ARG A 24 -24.87 -14.49 -14.10
CA ARG A 24 -25.34 -14.33 -15.47
C ARG A 24 -24.14 -14.34 -16.41
N VAL A 25 -24.21 -15.17 -17.45
CA VAL A 25 -23.18 -15.27 -18.48
C VAL A 25 -23.83 -14.97 -19.82
N ASP A 26 -23.33 -13.93 -20.49
CA ASP A 26 -23.65 -13.66 -21.89
C ASP A 26 -22.47 -14.11 -22.74
N LEU A 27 -22.71 -15.10 -23.62
CA LEU A 27 -21.72 -15.56 -24.59
C LEU A 27 -21.94 -14.86 -25.92
N ASP A 28 -20.85 -14.54 -26.62
CA ASP A 28 -20.90 -14.09 -27.99
C ASP A 28 -21.34 -15.21 -28.95
N ALA A 29 -21.61 -14.87 -30.21
CA ALA A 29 -22.08 -15.84 -31.20
C ALA A 29 -21.07 -16.98 -31.47
N SER A 30 -19.78 -16.73 -31.25
CA SER A 30 -18.74 -17.77 -31.41
C SER A 30 -18.62 -18.68 -30.18
N GLY A 31 -19.19 -18.29 -29.04
CA GLY A 31 -19.03 -18.98 -27.76
C GLY A 31 -17.61 -18.87 -27.18
N THR A 32 -16.81 -17.92 -27.67
CA THR A 32 -15.41 -17.74 -27.26
C THR A 32 -15.17 -16.49 -26.43
N ILE A 33 -16.14 -15.59 -26.33
CA ILE A 33 -16.08 -14.41 -25.44
C ILE A 33 -17.31 -14.43 -24.54
N ALA A 34 -17.09 -14.44 -23.23
CA ALA A 34 -18.15 -14.39 -22.23
C ALA A 34 -18.08 -13.08 -21.43
N ARG A 35 -19.23 -12.45 -21.19
CA ARG A 35 -19.38 -11.37 -20.21
C ARG A 35 -20.13 -11.90 -19.00
N ILE A 36 -19.66 -11.59 -17.80
CA ILE A 36 -20.13 -12.23 -16.57
C ILE A 36 -20.57 -11.17 -15.56
N TRP A 37 -21.76 -11.33 -15.01
CA TRP A 37 -22.24 -10.59 -13.84
C TRP A 37 -22.48 -11.55 -12.69
N VAL A 38 -22.02 -11.16 -11.52
CA VAL A 38 -22.15 -11.92 -10.29
C VAL A 38 -22.86 -11.04 -9.27
N ALA A 39 -23.94 -11.56 -8.70
CA ALA A 39 -24.68 -10.93 -7.63
C ALA A 39 -24.87 -11.90 -6.45
N ASP A 40 -25.15 -11.35 -5.27
CA ASP A 40 -25.58 -12.14 -4.11
C ASP A 40 -27.07 -12.55 -4.24
N PRO A 41 -27.61 -13.36 -3.30
CA PRO A 41 -29.03 -13.74 -3.33
C PRO A 41 -30.02 -12.57 -3.19
N ALA A 42 -29.59 -11.45 -2.60
CA ALA A 42 -30.38 -10.22 -2.47
C ALA A 42 -30.32 -9.33 -3.72
N GLY A 43 -29.47 -9.65 -4.71
CA GLY A 43 -29.26 -8.89 -5.93
C GLY A 43 -28.20 -7.80 -5.82
N GLY A 44 -27.47 -7.74 -4.71
CA GLY A 44 -26.31 -6.85 -4.56
C GLY A 44 -25.18 -7.28 -5.51
N PRO A 45 -24.50 -6.33 -6.20
CA PRO A 45 -23.41 -6.66 -7.09
C PRO A 45 -22.23 -7.21 -6.30
N VAL A 46 -21.68 -8.33 -6.77
CA VAL A 46 -20.49 -8.99 -6.18
C VAL A 46 -19.30 -8.84 -7.10
N ALA A 47 -19.45 -9.16 -8.39
CA ALA A 47 -18.38 -9.01 -9.36
C ALA A 47 -18.92 -8.78 -10.78
N TYR A 48 -18.09 -8.18 -11.62
CA TYR A 48 -18.33 -8.04 -13.06
C TYR A 48 -17.07 -8.42 -13.82
N VAL A 49 -17.25 -9.03 -14.99
CA VAL A 49 -16.19 -9.33 -15.95
C VAL A 49 -16.66 -8.86 -17.31
N ASP A 50 -15.97 -7.87 -17.87
CA ASP A 50 -16.32 -7.31 -19.17
C ASP A 50 -16.07 -8.30 -20.32
N GLY A 51 -14.98 -9.07 -20.23
CA GLY A 51 -14.65 -10.11 -21.18
C GLY A 51 -13.83 -11.25 -20.59
N LEU A 52 -14.29 -12.47 -20.83
CA LEU A 52 -13.55 -13.72 -20.62
C LEU A 52 -13.34 -14.38 -21.98
N GLN A 53 -12.11 -14.37 -22.47
CA GLN A 53 -11.76 -15.09 -23.69
C GLN A 53 -11.52 -16.56 -23.39
N ILE A 54 -12.22 -17.42 -24.13
CA ILE A 54 -12.21 -18.87 -24.00
C ILE A 54 -11.51 -19.45 -25.22
N ARG A 55 -10.53 -20.34 -24.99
CA ARG A 55 -9.81 -21.04 -26.06
C ARG A 55 -9.99 -22.53 -25.94
N GLU A 56 -10.07 -23.19 -27.10
CA GLU A 56 -10.09 -24.63 -27.18
C GLU A 56 -8.67 -25.20 -27.07
N ALA A 57 -8.50 -26.26 -26.28
CA ALA A 57 -7.25 -27.01 -26.15
C ALA A 57 -7.49 -28.52 -26.34
N SER A 58 -6.50 -29.20 -26.92
CA SER A 58 -6.45 -30.66 -26.99
C SER A 58 -6.00 -31.28 -25.67
N ALA A 59 -6.33 -32.55 -25.43
CA ALA A 59 -5.88 -33.26 -24.24
C ALA A 59 -4.33 -33.41 -24.22
N GLU A 60 -3.67 -33.52 -25.37
CA GLU A 60 -2.20 -33.45 -25.42
C GLU A 60 -1.67 -32.08 -24.99
N GLN A 61 -2.28 -30.98 -25.45
CA GLN A 61 -1.83 -29.63 -25.09
C GLN A 61 -1.97 -29.35 -23.59
N VAL A 62 -3.06 -29.83 -22.97
CA VAL A 62 -3.26 -29.71 -21.52
C VAL A 62 -2.25 -30.55 -20.74
N ARG A 63 -1.94 -31.77 -21.19
CA ARG A 63 -0.93 -32.64 -20.56
C ARG A 63 0.50 -32.19 -20.80
N ALA A 64 0.77 -31.53 -21.94
CA ALA A 64 2.07 -30.96 -22.29
C ALA A 64 2.33 -29.60 -21.62
N GLY A 65 1.29 -28.98 -21.03
CA GLY A 65 1.42 -27.88 -20.09
C GLY A 65 2.20 -28.38 -18.87
N ALA A 66 3.52 -28.30 -18.94
CA ALA A 66 4.42 -28.65 -17.86
C ALA A 66 4.00 -27.92 -16.58
N THR A 67 4.20 -28.57 -15.44
CA THR A 67 4.32 -27.86 -14.16
C THR A 67 5.32 -26.74 -14.35
N VAL A 68 4.83 -25.50 -14.42
CA VAL A 68 5.69 -24.34 -14.55
C VAL A 68 6.27 -24.11 -13.17
N ASP A 69 7.47 -24.64 -12.91
CA ASP A 69 8.19 -24.49 -11.64
C ASP A 69 8.52 -23.02 -11.29
N HIS A 70 8.18 -22.08 -12.18
CA HIS A 70 8.52 -20.66 -12.11
C HIS A 70 7.32 -19.73 -12.31
N LEU A 71 6.08 -20.20 -12.09
CA LEU A 71 4.93 -19.30 -12.04
C LEU A 71 4.82 -18.68 -10.65
N TYR A 72 5.30 -17.45 -10.52
CA TYR A 72 5.24 -16.70 -9.27
C TYR A 72 3.98 -15.83 -9.22
N ARG A 73 3.26 -15.88 -8.09
CA ARG A 73 2.15 -14.97 -7.77
C ARG A 73 2.56 -14.10 -6.59
N VAL A 74 2.24 -12.81 -6.65
CA VAL A 74 2.30 -11.94 -5.47
C VAL A 74 1.21 -12.38 -4.49
N SER A 75 1.61 -12.96 -3.37
CA SER A 75 0.72 -13.24 -2.23
C SER A 75 1.04 -12.28 -1.10
N TYR A 76 0.06 -11.49 -0.67
CA TYR A 76 0.17 -10.74 0.57
C TYR A 76 -0.05 -11.70 1.74
N GLN A 77 0.88 -11.70 2.69
CA GLN A 77 0.77 -12.45 3.94
C GLN A 77 0.36 -11.48 5.04
N GLU A 78 -0.52 -11.91 5.94
CA GLU A 78 -0.77 -11.16 7.17
C GLU A 78 0.56 -11.00 7.92
N THR A 79 0.85 -9.76 8.32
CA THR A 79 2.10 -9.46 9.00
C THR A 79 2.06 -10.10 10.37
N ARG A 80 3.07 -10.91 10.71
CA ARG A 80 3.23 -11.41 12.08
C ARG A 80 3.41 -10.20 12.98
N VAL A 81 2.55 -10.05 13.97
CA VAL A 81 2.73 -9.08 15.05
C VAL A 81 4.03 -9.48 15.76
N LEU A 82 5.10 -8.73 15.51
CA LEU A 82 6.33 -8.87 16.28
C LEU A 82 6.04 -8.41 17.71
N GLU A 83 6.63 -9.08 18.70
CA GLU A 83 6.55 -8.61 20.08
C GLU A 83 6.98 -7.14 20.14
N GLU A 84 6.08 -6.33 20.68
CA GLU A 84 6.19 -4.88 20.70
C GLU A 84 7.38 -4.50 21.59
N ARG A 85 8.52 -4.23 20.94
CA ARG A 85 9.64 -3.60 21.64
C ARG A 85 9.24 -2.15 21.86
N SER A 86 8.83 -1.83 23.09
CA SER A 86 8.56 -0.46 23.49
C SER A 86 9.77 0.41 23.14
N ARG A 87 9.64 1.30 22.16
CA ARG A 87 10.57 2.41 22.02
C ARG A 87 10.28 3.36 23.17
N ALA A 88 11.23 3.47 24.09
CA ALA A 88 11.05 4.24 25.30
C ALA A 88 10.88 5.75 25.02
N ASP A 89 11.32 6.25 23.85
CA ASP A 89 11.22 7.66 23.49
C ASP A 89 11.06 7.84 21.96
N LEU A 90 9.85 8.19 21.51
CA LEU A 90 9.50 8.45 20.11
C LEU A 90 9.02 9.89 19.99
N TRP A 91 9.63 10.66 19.09
CA TRP A 91 9.10 11.99 18.74
C TRP A 91 8.37 11.90 17.41
N ILE A 92 7.22 12.55 17.31
CA ILE A 92 6.39 12.56 16.12
C ILE A 92 6.49 13.95 15.53
N LEU A 93 7.10 14.06 14.36
CA LEU A 93 7.18 15.28 13.57
C LEU A 93 5.93 15.38 12.69
N GLY A 94 5.10 16.39 12.96
CA GLY A 94 3.88 16.66 12.20
C GLY A 94 2.84 17.41 13.03
N GLU A 95 1.64 17.54 12.49
CA GLU A 95 0.54 18.30 13.13
C GLU A 95 -0.24 17.48 14.17
N GLY A 96 0.10 16.21 14.36
CA GLY A 96 -0.60 15.31 15.29
C GLY A 96 -1.99 14.89 14.79
N THR A 97 -2.21 14.96 13.48
CA THR A 97 -3.40 14.43 12.80
C THR A 97 -3.09 13.04 12.23
N GLY A 98 -4.04 12.41 11.53
CA GLY A 98 -3.79 11.17 10.78
C GLY A 98 -3.11 10.06 11.59
N ALA A 99 -1.96 9.57 11.11
CA ALA A 99 -1.17 8.56 11.80
C ALA A 99 -0.50 9.09 13.07
N GLY A 100 -0.12 10.36 13.13
CA GLY A 100 0.42 11.00 14.32
C GLY A 100 -0.56 10.94 15.50
N ALA A 101 -1.85 11.19 15.25
CA ALA A 101 -2.90 11.03 16.27
C ALA A 101 -2.98 9.58 16.79
N ALA A 102 -2.94 8.60 15.87
CA ALA A 102 -2.99 7.19 16.22
C ALA A 102 -1.75 6.73 17.01
N LEU A 103 -0.56 7.21 16.62
CA LEU A 103 0.69 6.95 17.33
C LEU A 103 0.68 7.56 18.73
N LEU A 104 0.22 8.80 18.89
CA LEU A 104 0.07 9.43 20.22
C LEU A 104 -0.90 8.66 21.12
N ALA A 105 -1.99 8.13 20.56
CA ALA A 105 -2.96 7.35 21.32
C ALA A 105 -2.43 5.96 21.71
N GLY A 106 -1.63 5.33 20.85
CA GLY A 106 -1.09 3.99 21.06
C GLY A 106 0.21 3.94 21.86
N LEU A 107 0.97 5.05 21.91
CA LEU A 107 2.31 5.10 22.51
C LEU A 107 2.36 6.20 23.59
N PRO A 108 2.20 5.85 24.89
CA PRO A 108 2.15 6.83 25.98
C PRO A 108 3.41 7.71 26.12
N THR A 109 4.56 7.24 25.62
CA THR A 109 5.83 7.96 25.65
C THR A 109 6.05 8.83 24.40
N ALA A 110 5.18 8.74 23.39
CA ALA A 110 5.34 9.51 22.18
C ALA A 110 5.02 10.99 22.41
N ARG A 111 5.79 11.88 21.77
CA ARG A 111 5.62 13.33 21.89
C ARG A 111 5.47 13.96 20.53
N LEU A 112 4.50 14.86 20.39
CA LEU A 112 4.34 15.64 19.18
C LEU A 112 5.37 16.78 19.14
N VAL A 113 5.94 17.00 17.95
CA VAL A 113 6.87 18.08 17.65
C VAL A 113 6.38 18.78 16.39
N ASP A 114 6.06 20.06 16.54
CA ASP A 114 5.50 20.89 15.48
C ASP A 114 6.61 21.51 14.61
N GLY A 115 6.99 20.79 13.55
CA GLY A 115 7.94 21.25 12.56
C GLY A 115 9.42 21.05 12.92
N VAL A 116 10.27 21.14 11.89
CA VAL A 116 11.71 20.85 11.98
C VAL A 116 12.44 21.82 12.91
N ALA A 117 12.04 23.09 12.94
CA ALA A 117 12.64 24.08 13.81
C ALA A 117 12.43 23.75 15.30
N ALA A 118 11.22 23.30 15.68
CA ALA A 118 10.95 22.86 17.04
C ALA A 118 11.73 21.58 17.37
N LEU A 119 11.85 20.66 16.41
CA LEU A 119 12.66 19.45 16.56
C LEU A 119 14.11 19.76 16.89
N ILE A 120 14.75 20.62 16.08
CA ILE A 120 16.15 21.03 16.29
C ILE A 120 16.32 21.72 17.64
N GLY A 121 15.41 22.63 18.00
CA GLY A 121 15.45 23.31 19.29
C GLY A 121 15.39 22.36 20.48
N ARG A 122 14.62 21.27 20.37
CA ARG A 122 14.54 20.24 21.42
C ARG A 122 15.75 19.34 21.45
N LEU A 123 16.28 18.92 20.30
CA LEU A 123 17.52 18.13 20.24
C LEU A 123 18.70 18.86 20.89
N ALA A 124 18.73 20.20 20.81
CA ALA A 124 19.75 21.01 21.48
C ALA A 124 19.61 21.08 23.01
N ALA A 125 18.42 20.82 23.55
CA ALA A 125 18.08 21.03 24.96
C ALA A 125 17.79 19.74 25.74
N GLU A 126 17.47 18.64 25.05
CA GLU A 126 16.99 17.39 25.61
C GLU A 126 17.85 16.20 25.12
N ALA A 127 17.72 15.06 25.79
CA ALA A 127 18.30 13.81 25.28
C ALA A 127 17.62 13.43 23.96
N HIS A 128 18.41 12.88 23.03
CA HIS A 128 17.91 12.48 21.72
C HIS A 128 16.89 11.33 21.85
N PRO A 129 15.79 11.36 21.08
CA PRO A 129 14.85 10.26 21.06
C PRO A 129 15.47 9.02 20.41
N SER A 130 14.87 7.86 20.68
CA SER A 130 15.27 6.62 20.00
C SER A 130 14.90 6.66 18.50
N ALA A 131 13.86 7.41 18.15
CA ALA A 131 13.43 7.61 16.78
C ALA A 131 12.60 8.89 16.63
N VAL A 132 12.57 9.41 15.41
CA VAL A 132 11.62 10.45 14.98
C VAL A 132 10.71 9.85 13.90
N ALA A 133 9.41 9.78 14.20
CA ALA A 133 8.40 9.43 13.21
C ALA A 133 7.95 10.68 12.46
N VAL A 134 8.12 10.72 11.15
CA VAL A 134 7.68 11.81 10.29
C VAL A 134 6.32 11.44 9.69
N ASP A 135 5.26 12.13 10.10
CA ASP A 135 3.91 11.85 9.61
C ASP A 135 3.64 12.58 8.29
N LEU A 136 3.57 11.80 7.20
CA LEU A 136 3.21 12.29 5.86
C LEU A 136 1.79 11.90 5.46
N THR A 137 1.01 11.27 6.35
CA THR A 137 -0.31 10.73 6.01
C THR A 137 -1.36 11.78 5.70
N GLY A 138 -1.14 13.03 6.13
CA GLY A 138 -1.94 14.20 5.75
C GLY A 138 -1.56 14.82 4.39
N SER A 139 -0.47 14.37 3.75
CA SER A 139 -0.03 14.93 2.47
C SER A 139 -1.06 14.67 1.38
N ALA A 140 -1.61 15.74 0.81
CA ALA A 140 -2.61 15.72 -0.25
C ALA A 140 -2.40 16.90 -1.21
N GLY A 141 -3.21 16.99 -2.26
CA GLY A 141 -3.14 18.06 -3.25
C GLY A 141 -2.29 17.70 -4.47
N PRO A 142 -1.74 18.68 -5.20
CA PRO A 142 -0.94 18.43 -6.39
C PRO A 142 0.31 17.60 -6.07
N VAL A 143 0.52 16.50 -6.80
CA VAL A 143 1.65 15.57 -6.59
C VAL A 143 3.00 16.30 -6.59
N HIS A 144 3.18 17.28 -7.48
CA HIS A 144 4.43 18.03 -7.57
C HIS A 144 4.72 18.87 -6.31
N GLU A 145 3.70 19.51 -5.73
CA GLU A 145 3.85 20.31 -4.50
C GLU A 145 4.13 19.42 -3.29
N ALA A 146 3.40 18.31 -3.19
CA ALA A 146 3.61 17.31 -2.14
C ALA A 146 5.03 16.70 -2.23
N LEU A 147 5.50 16.36 -3.43
CA LEU A 147 6.86 15.87 -3.64
C LEU A 147 7.92 16.92 -3.32
N SER A 148 7.70 18.18 -3.72
CA SER A 148 8.64 19.27 -3.43
C SER A 148 8.77 19.50 -1.93
N THR A 149 7.63 19.48 -1.22
CA THR A 149 7.59 19.62 0.24
C THR A 149 8.24 18.42 0.93
N GLY A 150 7.91 17.19 0.50
CA GLY A 150 8.49 15.96 1.05
C GLY A 150 10.00 15.85 0.80
N LEU A 151 10.47 16.27 -0.38
CA LEU A 151 11.90 16.34 -0.69
C LEU A 151 12.63 17.32 0.22
N ALA A 152 12.11 18.55 0.33
CA ALA A 152 12.71 19.58 1.16
C ALA A 152 12.77 19.15 2.64
N LEU A 153 11.70 18.54 3.15
CA LEU A 153 11.66 17.99 4.50
C LEU A 153 12.70 16.87 4.70
N THR A 154 12.78 15.93 3.76
CA THR A 154 13.76 14.84 3.82
C THR A 154 15.19 15.37 3.80
N GLN A 155 15.48 16.32 2.92
CA GLN A 155 16.80 16.96 2.83
C GLN A 155 17.17 17.70 4.12
N GLN A 156 16.23 18.44 4.71
CA GLN A 156 16.46 19.14 5.98
C GLN A 156 16.78 18.17 7.12
N LEU A 157 16.01 17.08 7.23
CA LEU A 157 16.21 16.09 8.30
C LEU A 157 17.52 15.33 8.16
N VAL A 158 17.87 14.90 6.93
CA VAL A 158 19.10 14.16 6.67
C VAL A 158 20.35 15.04 6.78
N ALA A 159 20.21 16.36 6.54
CA ALA A 159 21.32 17.31 6.68
C ALA A 159 21.57 17.73 8.14
N GLU A 160 20.72 17.37 9.10
CA GLU A 160 20.82 17.78 10.50
C GLU A 160 21.76 16.85 11.29
N PRO A 161 22.94 17.32 11.74
CA PRO A 161 23.92 16.47 12.43
C PRO A 161 23.38 15.86 13.73
N ALA A 162 22.46 16.56 14.42
CA ALA A 162 21.85 16.03 15.65
C ALA A 162 21.00 14.76 15.39
N LEU A 163 20.57 14.51 14.15
CA LEU A 163 19.76 13.36 13.78
C LEU A 163 20.58 12.16 13.27
N GLU A 164 21.90 12.27 13.13
CA GLU A 164 22.74 11.19 12.58
C GLU A 164 22.64 9.86 13.34
N SER A 165 22.40 9.91 14.66
CA SER A 165 22.24 8.73 15.51
C SER A 165 20.78 8.37 15.81
N VAL A 166 19.83 9.12 15.25
CA VAL A 166 18.39 8.99 15.50
C VAL A 166 17.73 8.32 14.30
N GLU A 167 16.93 7.28 14.57
CA GLU A 167 16.22 6.60 13.49
C GLU A 167 15.06 7.46 12.95
N LEU A 168 15.10 7.81 11.67
CA LEU A 168 14.01 8.49 10.98
C LEU A 168 13.02 7.47 10.39
N VAL A 169 11.76 7.56 10.81
CA VAL A 169 10.68 6.67 10.35
C VAL A 169 9.61 7.50 9.64
N PHE A 170 9.55 7.40 8.31
CA PHE A 170 8.52 8.09 7.53
C PHE A 170 7.24 7.26 7.44
N VAL A 171 6.11 7.87 7.79
CA VAL A 171 4.79 7.21 7.82
C VAL A 171 3.93 7.74 6.69
N THR A 172 3.53 6.86 5.78
CA THR A 172 2.62 7.16 4.65
C THR A 172 1.34 6.33 4.76
N ARG A 173 0.28 6.71 4.03
CA ARG A 173 -1.01 5.99 4.01
C ARG A 173 -1.45 5.77 2.58
N GLY A 174 -1.95 4.58 2.24
CA GLY A 174 -2.53 4.34 0.92
C GLY A 174 -1.53 4.34 -0.25
N ALA A 175 -0.22 4.44 0.01
CA ALA A 175 0.83 4.48 -1.00
C ALA A 175 0.85 3.26 -1.94
N VAL A 176 0.35 2.12 -1.49
CA VAL A 176 0.24 0.86 -2.28
C VAL A 176 -1.20 0.62 -2.76
N ALA A 177 -2.17 1.37 -2.23
CA ALA A 177 -3.61 1.22 -2.50
C ALA A 177 -4.14 2.21 -3.54
N GLY A 178 -3.25 2.91 -4.26
CA GLY A 178 -3.61 3.75 -5.41
C GLY A 178 -3.70 5.26 -5.14
N ASP A 179 -3.30 5.75 -3.96
CA ASP A 179 -3.14 7.19 -3.76
C ASP A 179 -1.86 7.68 -4.49
N PRO A 180 -1.97 8.50 -5.55
CA PRO A 180 -0.83 8.89 -6.35
C PRO A 180 0.15 9.81 -5.61
N VAL A 181 -0.33 10.63 -4.68
CA VAL A 181 0.52 11.52 -3.87
C VAL A 181 1.36 10.69 -2.91
N GLN A 182 0.69 9.79 -2.19
CA GLN A 182 1.34 8.93 -1.19
C GLN A 182 2.27 7.91 -1.87
N ALA A 183 1.89 7.38 -3.04
CA ALA A 183 2.74 6.50 -3.84
C ALA A 183 4.02 7.21 -4.30
N ALA A 184 3.90 8.45 -4.77
CA ALA A 184 5.04 9.24 -5.22
C ALA A 184 6.00 9.57 -4.06
N LEU A 185 5.47 9.99 -2.91
CA LEU A 185 6.26 10.21 -1.68
C LEU A 185 6.99 8.94 -1.25
N TRP A 186 6.30 7.79 -1.27
CA TRP A 186 6.92 6.50 -0.93
C TRP A 186 8.06 6.12 -1.88
N GLY A 187 7.92 6.41 -3.18
CA GLY A 187 8.97 6.24 -4.17
C GLY A 187 10.19 7.11 -3.89
N LEU A 188 9.98 8.40 -3.60
CA LEU A 188 11.04 9.34 -3.22
C LEU A 188 11.83 8.87 -1.99
N LEU A 189 11.12 8.48 -0.92
CA LEU A 189 11.73 8.04 0.32
C LEU A 189 12.53 6.73 0.15
N ARG A 190 12.08 5.83 -0.71
CA ARG A 190 12.83 4.62 -1.05
C ARG A 190 14.15 4.94 -1.74
N THR A 191 14.15 5.93 -2.64
CA THR A 191 15.38 6.41 -3.26
C THR A 191 16.32 7.02 -2.22
N ALA A 192 15.81 7.91 -1.36
CA ALA A 192 16.61 8.53 -0.30
C ALA A 192 17.24 7.49 0.64
N ARG A 193 16.49 6.47 1.07
CA ARG A 193 17.01 5.36 1.90
C ARG A 193 18.12 4.56 1.24
N THR A 194 18.16 4.51 -0.09
CA THR A 194 19.24 3.81 -0.81
C THR A 194 20.56 4.58 -0.72
N GLU A 195 20.48 5.91 -0.63
CA GLU A 195 21.64 6.80 -0.48
C GLU A 195 22.05 7.00 0.99
N TYR A 196 21.07 6.97 1.91
CA TYR A 196 21.24 7.15 3.36
C TYR A 196 20.59 5.96 4.11
N PRO A 197 21.31 4.82 4.23
CA PRO A 197 20.77 3.59 4.82
C PRO A 197 20.63 3.61 6.34
#